data_AF-A0AAD8F403-F1
#
_entry.id   AF-A0AAD8F403-F1
#
_cell.length_a   1.000
_cell.length_b   1.000
_cell.length_c   1.000
_cell.angle_alpha   90.00
_cell.angle_beta   90.00
_cell.angle_gamma   90.00
#
_symmetry.space_group_name_H-M   'P 1'
#
loop_
_entity.id
_entity.type
_entity.pdbx_description
1 polymer ?
#
loop_
_entity_poly.entity_id
_entity_poly.type
_entity_poly.pdbx_seq_one_letter_code
_entity_poly.pdbx_strand_id
1 'polypeptide(L)'
;MRSWGAEAVTSLVKAALAHKYEPLLHENLKLQSAILLPLEELSTISYSDIRQKQLDSVSHVLHNNGHQLLHGWPTVLGIIGAVTKEHGEKLIQQAFQCLQLVVTDFLPIIRPTYLQVVVQVAARFGLQQQELNVSLTAIGLLWNISDFFFQNRQVIKQELDSLAQPASAVNGNESSKSPGPFDALWMCLFSQLGELCVDSRPAVRKSAGQTLFSTISAHGSLLQHQTWHNVLWQVLFPLLENVQKFSSSASTIRDKESTGNILIHHSRDTAEKQWAETRVLSLAGVARTFNSKRKMLQGLGDFPRAWSLLLDHIELSALCRNSEVALAALKSFQEILQIGRASKGTEESDGSSLGVEPPTGEVINRSGELTHKKLELFSKGPISDSSDNDIPLWTAAWKVWLNIGTEGTKPPEHTEKMISKVYLPSQQFLTAMIQTFPPLFEHIKSRFLTSDLQKLSTVLRGTLCVPVQSDSSPFIIPSYPEVSVTPLQEAALSAMDTLIKAVQSGPETMQAMYPDIFQQLLTFVSFGVNTPKFGELETKTFGIVRGPQADWVIMNFVPFAERAALMTVDLYRGTASHPTVINANILQNILKDYLLALRCNPKGTST
;
A
#
# COMPACT_ATOMS: atom_id res chain seq x y z
N MET A 1 16.92 -52.35 10.19
CA MET A 1 17.08 -52.45 8.73
C MET A 1 17.00 -51.09 8.03
N ARG A 2 15.88 -50.35 8.11
CA ARG A 2 15.72 -49.07 7.37
C ARG A 2 16.82 -48.02 7.64
N SER A 3 17.18 -47.80 8.90
CA SER A 3 18.21 -46.81 9.29
C SER A 3 19.61 -47.21 8.78
N TRP A 4 19.92 -48.50 8.75
CA TRP A 4 21.16 -49.02 8.17
C TRP A 4 21.16 -48.93 6.63
N GLY A 5 20.00 -49.14 6.00
CA GLY A 5 19.83 -48.92 4.56
C GLY A 5 20.07 -47.46 4.19
N ALA A 6 19.46 -46.52 4.92
CA ALA A 6 19.70 -45.09 4.73
C ALA A 6 21.17 -44.72 4.96
N GLU A 7 21.83 -45.29 5.98
CA GLU A 7 23.27 -45.08 6.23
C GLU A 7 24.13 -45.58 5.08
N ALA A 8 23.83 -46.76 4.55
CA ALA A 8 24.58 -47.35 3.46
C ALA A 8 24.43 -46.50 2.19
N VAL A 9 23.20 -46.08 1.86
CA VAL A 9 22.93 -45.21 0.71
C VAL A 9 23.65 -43.87 0.85
N THR A 10 23.49 -43.17 1.98
CA THR A 10 24.14 -41.86 2.18
C THR A 10 25.66 -41.98 2.21
N SER A 11 26.22 -43.04 2.79
CA SER A 11 27.66 -43.29 2.79
C SER A 11 28.20 -43.60 1.40
N LEU A 12 27.48 -44.37 0.60
CA LEU A 12 27.85 -44.66 -0.79
C LEU A 12 27.85 -43.38 -1.63
N VAL A 13 26.83 -42.53 -1.49
CA VAL A 13 26.76 -41.26 -2.21
C VAL A 13 27.90 -40.33 -1.79
N LYS A 14 28.19 -40.18 -0.49
CA LYS A 14 29.33 -39.39 0.01
C LYS A 14 30.66 -39.91 -0.54
N ALA A 15 30.88 -41.22 -0.52
CA ALA A 15 32.10 -41.84 -1.03
C ALA A 15 32.24 -41.65 -2.55
N ALA A 16 31.16 -41.79 -3.31
CA ALA A 16 31.13 -41.54 -4.74
C ALA A 16 31.46 -40.08 -5.06
N LEU A 17 30.84 -39.11 -4.39
CA LEU A 17 31.11 -37.68 -4.60
C LEU A 17 32.54 -37.27 -4.19
N ALA A 18 33.14 -37.94 -3.20
CA ALA A 18 34.52 -37.70 -2.81
C ALA A 18 35.56 -38.34 -3.76
N HIS A 19 35.13 -39.24 -4.65
CA HIS A 19 36.01 -39.90 -5.61
C HIS A 19 36.45 -38.94 -6.72
N LYS A 20 37.72 -39.02 -7.11
CA LYS A 20 38.28 -38.23 -8.22
C LYS A 20 38.06 -38.97 -9.53
N TYR A 21 37.07 -38.54 -10.30
CA TYR A 21 36.77 -39.10 -11.62
C TYR A 21 37.62 -38.46 -12.73
N GLU A 22 37.88 -39.25 -13.78
CA GLU A 22 38.41 -38.78 -15.06
C GLU A 22 37.45 -39.24 -16.19
N PRO A 23 36.77 -38.33 -16.91
CA PRO A 23 36.70 -36.85 -16.74
C PRO A 23 36.07 -36.42 -15.40
N LEU A 24 36.19 -35.14 -15.05
CA LEU A 24 35.70 -34.63 -13.75
C LEU A 24 34.20 -34.86 -13.61
N LEU A 25 33.72 -35.10 -12.39
CA LEU A 25 32.33 -35.51 -12.17
C LEU A 25 31.30 -34.53 -12.76
N HIS A 26 31.58 -33.24 -12.70
CA HIS A 26 30.71 -32.20 -13.23
C HIS A 26 30.64 -32.17 -14.77
N GLU A 27 31.59 -32.79 -15.47
CA GLU A 27 31.57 -32.95 -16.93
C GLU A 27 30.72 -34.16 -17.33
N ASN A 28 30.41 -35.07 -16.39
CA ASN A 28 29.60 -36.26 -16.61
C ASN A 28 28.21 -36.15 -15.96
N LEU A 29 27.33 -35.38 -16.61
CA LEU A 29 25.92 -35.17 -16.24
C LEU A 29 25.20 -36.43 -15.79
N LYS A 30 25.30 -37.52 -16.57
CA LYS A 30 24.58 -38.77 -16.32
C LYS A 30 25.07 -39.44 -15.04
N LEU A 31 26.39 -39.47 -14.84
CA LEU A 31 26.99 -40.07 -13.65
C LEU A 31 26.66 -39.26 -12.40
N GLN A 32 26.79 -37.94 -12.44
CA GLN A 32 26.46 -37.07 -11.31
C GLN A 32 24.98 -37.19 -10.90
N SER A 33 24.07 -37.21 -11.88
CA SER A 33 22.65 -37.45 -11.63
C SER A 33 22.40 -38.84 -11.04
N ALA A 34 23.04 -39.89 -11.58
CA ALA A 34 22.89 -41.25 -11.06
C ALA A 34 23.42 -41.42 -9.62
N ILE A 35 24.45 -40.66 -9.23
CA ILE A 35 24.99 -40.68 -7.86
C ILE A 35 24.05 -39.96 -6.89
N LEU A 36 23.40 -38.87 -7.31
CA LEU A 36 22.51 -38.08 -6.45
C LEU A 36 21.08 -38.62 -6.40
N LEU A 37 20.62 -39.35 -7.42
CA LEU A 37 19.26 -39.90 -7.51
C LEU A 37 18.86 -40.75 -6.29
N PRO A 38 19.70 -41.65 -5.75
CA PRO A 38 19.37 -42.39 -4.53
C PRO A 38 19.10 -41.47 -3.33
N LEU A 39 19.81 -40.34 -3.21
CA LEU A 39 19.47 -39.34 -2.20
C LEU A 39 18.13 -38.70 -2.51
N GLU A 40 17.80 -38.39 -3.76
CA GLU A 40 16.50 -37.82 -4.12
C GLU A 40 15.33 -38.74 -3.75
N GLU A 41 15.45 -40.03 -4.06
CA GLU A 41 14.45 -41.06 -3.78
C GLU A 41 14.12 -41.18 -2.30
N LEU A 42 15.09 -40.96 -1.39
CA LEU A 42 14.83 -40.92 0.05
C LEU A 42 13.83 -39.83 0.45
N SER A 43 13.60 -38.81 -0.39
CA SER A 43 12.57 -37.78 -0.14
C SER A 43 11.15 -38.27 -0.26
N THR A 44 10.94 -39.41 -0.92
CA THR A 44 9.62 -40.06 -0.98
C THR A 44 9.27 -40.78 0.33
N ILE A 45 10.24 -40.94 1.22
CA ILE A 45 10.10 -41.68 2.46
C ILE A 45 9.79 -40.73 3.62
N SER A 46 8.63 -40.90 4.25
CA SER A 46 8.13 -40.02 5.31
C SER A 46 8.80 -40.21 6.69
N TYR A 47 9.65 -41.23 6.84
CA TYR A 47 10.27 -41.54 8.13
C TYR A 47 11.33 -40.50 8.50
N SER A 48 11.12 -39.80 9.63
CA SER A 48 11.99 -38.73 10.12
C SER A 48 13.45 -39.15 10.31
N ASP A 49 13.73 -40.38 10.79
CA ASP A 49 15.09 -40.90 10.95
C ASP A 49 15.84 -41.07 9.61
N ILE A 50 15.12 -41.35 8.52
CA ILE A 50 15.68 -41.49 7.17
C ILE A 50 15.95 -40.10 6.58
N ARG A 51 14.98 -39.19 6.72
CA ARG A 51 15.10 -37.80 6.27
C ARG A 51 16.22 -37.07 7.01
N GLN A 52 16.43 -37.34 8.29
CA GLN A 52 17.58 -36.86 9.07
C GLN A 52 18.89 -37.26 8.40
N LYS A 53 19.12 -38.56 8.18
CA LYS A 53 20.35 -39.06 7.56
C LYS A 53 20.58 -38.51 6.16
N GLN A 54 19.51 -38.34 5.40
CA GLN A 54 19.57 -37.73 4.07
C GLN A 54 20.00 -36.26 4.14
N LEU A 55 19.42 -35.47 5.05
CA LEU A 55 19.81 -34.07 5.24
C LEU A 55 21.23 -33.94 5.82
N ASP A 56 21.65 -34.84 6.71
CA ASP A 56 23.04 -34.91 7.19
C ASP A 56 23.99 -35.15 6.00
N SER A 57 23.61 -36.04 5.09
CA SER A 57 24.34 -36.31 3.86
C SER A 57 24.37 -35.09 2.93
N VAL A 58 23.23 -34.41 2.74
CA VAL A 58 23.18 -33.18 1.91
C VAL A 58 24.05 -32.09 2.51
N SER A 59 23.99 -31.87 3.82
CA SER A 59 24.85 -30.92 4.52
C SER A 59 26.33 -31.28 4.30
N HIS A 60 26.71 -32.54 4.46
CA HIS A 60 28.08 -32.99 4.17
C HIS A 60 28.48 -32.73 2.70
N VAL A 61 27.58 -32.98 1.75
CA VAL A 61 27.82 -32.74 0.32
C VAL A 61 28.01 -31.24 0.05
N LEU A 62 27.22 -30.37 0.66
CA LEU A 62 27.39 -28.92 0.52
C LEU A 62 28.75 -28.46 1.03
N HIS A 63 29.16 -28.90 2.22
CA HIS A 63 30.44 -28.48 2.83
C HIS A 63 31.67 -29.03 2.10
N ASN A 64 31.62 -30.25 1.54
CA ASN A 64 32.80 -30.90 0.95
C ASN A 64 32.85 -30.87 -0.57
N ASN A 65 31.70 -30.82 -1.24
CA ASN A 65 31.57 -31.00 -2.69
C ASN A 65 30.70 -29.93 -3.36
N GLY A 66 30.20 -28.91 -2.64
CA GLY A 66 29.24 -27.92 -3.15
C GLY A 66 29.69 -27.24 -4.46
N HIS A 67 30.97 -26.87 -4.55
CA HIS A 67 31.54 -26.23 -5.74
C HIS A 67 31.56 -27.12 -7.00
N GLN A 68 31.47 -28.44 -6.85
CA GLN A 68 31.51 -29.40 -7.95
C GLN A 68 30.10 -29.85 -8.39
N LEU A 69 29.04 -29.38 -7.71
CA LEU A 69 27.69 -29.87 -7.95
C LEU A 69 27.15 -29.53 -9.33
N LEU A 70 27.43 -28.35 -9.91
CA LEU A 70 27.00 -27.91 -11.26
C LEU A 70 25.60 -28.37 -11.73
N HIS A 71 25.45 -29.60 -12.24
CA HIS A 71 24.17 -30.18 -12.70
C HIS A 71 23.33 -30.84 -11.60
N GLY A 72 23.92 -31.13 -10.43
CA GLY A 72 23.28 -31.72 -9.26
C GLY A 72 22.49 -30.73 -8.40
N TRP A 73 22.58 -29.42 -8.66
CA TRP A 73 21.85 -28.38 -7.91
C TRP A 73 20.33 -28.60 -7.84
N PRO A 74 19.62 -28.94 -8.94
CA PRO A 74 18.18 -29.22 -8.88
C PRO A 74 17.83 -30.35 -7.90
N THR A 75 18.60 -31.44 -7.89
CA THR A 75 18.37 -32.57 -6.97
C THR A 75 18.62 -32.15 -5.52
N VAL A 76 19.73 -31.44 -5.25
CA VAL A 76 20.05 -30.96 -3.89
C VAL A 76 18.98 -29.99 -3.37
N LEU A 77 18.59 -29.00 -4.19
CA LEU A 77 17.51 -28.06 -3.88
C LEU A 77 16.16 -28.78 -3.72
N GLY A 78 15.89 -29.79 -4.54
CA GLY A 78 14.70 -30.64 -4.46
C GLY A 78 14.61 -31.37 -3.13
N ILE A 79 15.72 -31.98 -2.68
CA ILE A 79 15.78 -32.67 -1.39
C ILE A 79 15.54 -31.70 -0.22
N ILE A 80 16.19 -30.53 -0.26
CA ILE A 80 16.06 -29.46 0.74
C ILE A 80 14.59 -28.97 0.79
N GLY A 81 14.00 -28.68 -0.37
CA GLY A 81 12.64 -28.17 -0.52
C GLY A 81 11.53 -29.22 -0.40
N ALA A 82 11.86 -30.51 -0.21
CA ALA A 82 10.90 -31.59 0.02
C ALA A 82 10.53 -31.73 1.51
N VAL A 83 11.19 -31.01 2.42
CA VAL A 83 10.81 -31.03 3.85
C VAL A 83 9.48 -30.30 4.04
N THR A 84 8.49 -31.05 4.49
CA THR A 84 7.15 -30.56 4.83
C THR A 84 6.97 -30.38 6.34
N LYS A 85 5.87 -29.74 6.75
CA LYS A 85 5.45 -29.59 8.15
C LYS A 85 5.33 -30.90 8.95
N GLU A 86 5.24 -32.05 8.29
CA GLU A 86 5.07 -33.38 8.89
C GLU A 86 6.38 -33.93 9.48
N HIS A 87 7.52 -33.39 9.04
CA HIS A 87 8.85 -33.89 9.42
C HIS A 87 9.33 -33.37 10.80
N GLY A 88 8.61 -32.42 11.40
CA GLY A 88 8.95 -31.82 12.68
C GLY A 88 10.00 -30.71 12.58
N GLU A 89 10.07 -29.91 13.64
CA GLU A 89 10.84 -28.65 13.69
C GLU A 89 12.35 -28.84 13.44
N LYS A 90 12.96 -29.88 14.01
CA LYS A 90 14.42 -30.13 13.87
C LYS A 90 14.85 -30.36 12.43
N LEU A 91 14.10 -31.17 11.68
CA LEU A 91 14.39 -31.43 10.27
C LEU A 91 14.17 -30.20 9.39
N ILE A 92 13.15 -29.41 9.72
CA ILE A 92 12.88 -28.13 9.06
C ILE A 92 14.05 -27.17 9.27
N GLN A 93 14.52 -27.00 10.50
CA GLN A 93 15.66 -26.14 10.82
C GLN A 93 16.92 -26.60 10.09
N GLN A 94 17.20 -27.90 10.07
CA GLN A 94 18.38 -28.43 9.38
C GLN A 94 18.32 -28.23 7.86
N ALA A 95 17.18 -28.51 7.23
CA ALA A 95 17.02 -28.27 5.80
C ALA A 95 17.10 -26.77 5.48
N PHE A 96 16.56 -25.92 6.36
CA PHE A 96 16.67 -24.47 6.22
C PHE A 96 18.12 -23.98 6.35
N GLN A 97 18.92 -24.52 7.27
CA GLN A 97 20.36 -24.23 7.36
C GLN A 97 21.09 -24.59 6.06
N CYS A 98 20.73 -25.71 5.42
CA CYS A 98 21.26 -26.06 4.10
C CYS A 98 20.87 -25.01 3.05
N LEU A 99 19.62 -24.54 3.05
CA LEU A 99 19.18 -23.45 2.14
C LEU A 99 19.93 -22.14 2.42
N GLN A 100 20.13 -21.76 3.68
CA GLN A 100 20.88 -20.56 4.05
C GLN A 100 22.28 -20.61 3.45
N LEU A 101 23.00 -21.71 3.67
CA LEU A 101 24.33 -21.94 3.09
C LEU A 101 24.30 -21.85 1.55
N VAL A 102 23.27 -22.40 0.90
CA VAL A 102 23.11 -22.30 -0.55
C VAL A 102 22.96 -20.84 -1.01
N VAL A 103 22.11 -20.06 -0.35
CA VAL A 103 21.86 -18.66 -0.74
C VAL A 103 23.04 -17.75 -0.43
N THR A 104 23.75 -17.98 0.69
CA THR A 104 24.87 -17.12 1.10
C THR A 104 26.17 -17.42 0.35
N ASP A 105 26.48 -18.71 0.15
CA ASP A 105 27.84 -19.12 -0.27
C ASP A 105 27.85 -19.67 -1.70
N PHE A 106 26.76 -20.30 -2.14
CA PHE A 106 26.73 -21.03 -3.41
C PHE A 106 25.88 -20.36 -4.51
N LEU A 107 25.11 -19.32 -4.19
CA LEU A 107 24.28 -18.64 -5.18
C LEU A 107 25.08 -18.16 -6.43
N PRO A 108 26.31 -17.63 -6.31
CA PRO A 108 27.11 -17.23 -7.47
C PRO A 108 27.57 -18.37 -8.39
N ILE A 109 27.62 -19.61 -7.89
CA ILE A 109 28.06 -20.78 -8.67
C ILE A 109 26.90 -21.61 -9.22
N ILE A 110 25.67 -21.33 -8.80
CA ILE A 110 24.47 -21.97 -9.33
C ILE A 110 24.19 -21.41 -10.73
N ARG A 111 24.06 -22.30 -11.71
CA ARG A 111 23.73 -21.88 -13.08
C ARG A 111 22.38 -21.15 -13.13
N PRO A 112 22.27 -20.04 -13.89
CA PRO A 112 21.05 -19.24 -14.05
C PRO A 112 19.75 -20.03 -14.27
N THR A 113 19.80 -21.13 -15.01
CA THR A 113 18.63 -22.00 -15.27
C THR A 113 18.01 -22.60 -14.01
N TYR A 114 18.75 -22.65 -12.90
CA TYR A 114 18.30 -23.24 -11.63
C TYR A 114 17.94 -22.18 -10.58
N LEU A 115 18.18 -20.89 -10.84
CA LEU A 115 17.86 -19.81 -9.89
C LEU A 115 16.37 -19.75 -9.57
N GLN A 116 15.50 -20.12 -10.51
CA GLN A 116 14.07 -20.22 -10.27
C GLN A 116 13.72 -21.25 -9.18
N VAL A 117 14.45 -22.37 -9.14
CA VAL A 117 14.27 -23.41 -8.11
C VAL A 117 14.71 -22.88 -6.75
N VAL A 118 15.80 -22.10 -6.68
CA VAL A 118 16.24 -21.46 -5.43
C VAL A 118 15.15 -20.55 -4.85
N VAL A 119 14.52 -19.72 -5.69
CA VAL A 119 13.39 -18.86 -5.31
C VAL A 119 12.23 -19.69 -4.77
N GLN A 120 11.84 -20.75 -5.47
CA GLN A 120 10.72 -21.62 -5.06
C GLN A 120 11.00 -22.32 -3.73
N VAL A 121 12.21 -22.82 -3.51
CA VAL A 121 12.58 -23.49 -2.25
C VAL A 121 12.56 -22.48 -1.11
N ALA A 122 13.12 -21.28 -1.29
CA ALA A 122 13.06 -20.23 -0.27
C ALA A 122 11.62 -19.84 0.07
N ALA A 123 10.75 -19.68 -0.92
CA ALA A 123 9.35 -19.37 -0.71
C ALA A 123 8.59 -20.48 0.05
N ARG A 124 8.88 -21.77 -0.23
CA ARG A 124 8.32 -22.89 0.54
C ARG A 124 8.69 -22.82 2.02
N PHE A 125 9.93 -22.45 2.36
CA PHE A 125 10.31 -22.20 3.74
C PHE A 125 9.61 -20.97 4.33
N GLY A 126 9.34 -19.94 3.53
CA GLY A 126 8.47 -18.81 3.90
C GLY A 126 7.06 -19.24 4.33
N LEU A 127 6.52 -20.30 3.71
CA LEU A 127 5.19 -20.87 4.02
C LEU A 127 5.21 -21.92 5.14
N GLN A 128 6.37 -22.21 5.72
CA GLN A 128 6.51 -23.25 6.73
C GLN A 128 5.81 -22.87 8.05
N GLN A 129 4.83 -23.65 8.47
CA GLN A 129 3.96 -23.29 9.61
C GLN A 129 4.53 -23.68 10.99
N GLN A 130 5.47 -24.62 11.07
CA GLN A 130 5.98 -25.11 12.36
C GLN A 130 6.89 -24.12 13.08
N GLU A 131 7.66 -23.32 12.35
CA GLU A 131 8.66 -22.42 12.92
C GLU A 131 8.61 -21.06 12.22
N LEU A 132 8.21 -20.02 12.97
CA LEU A 132 7.98 -18.70 12.42
C LEU A 132 9.29 -18.02 12.00
N ASN A 133 10.39 -18.23 12.73
CA ASN A 133 11.66 -17.56 12.40
C ASN A 133 12.24 -18.06 11.07
N VAL A 134 12.07 -19.33 10.73
CA VAL A 134 12.40 -19.94 9.44
C VAL A 134 11.61 -19.25 8.34
N SER A 135 10.30 -19.02 8.55
CA SER A 135 9.48 -18.29 7.57
C SER A 135 9.97 -16.86 7.35
N LEU A 136 10.22 -16.11 8.43
CA LEU A 136 10.67 -14.72 8.35
C LEU A 136 12.08 -14.59 7.76
N THR A 137 13.00 -15.49 8.13
CA THR A 137 14.36 -15.52 7.60
C THR A 137 14.36 -15.93 6.12
N ALA A 138 13.50 -16.86 5.71
CA ALA A 138 13.34 -17.25 4.31
C ALA A 138 12.84 -16.09 3.44
N ILE A 139 11.92 -15.26 3.96
CA ILE A 139 11.52 -14.00 3.29
C ILE A 139 12.72 -13.06 3.13
N GLY A 140 13.59 -12.98 4.14
CA GLY A 140 14.87 -12.26 4.04
C GLY A 140 15.79 -12.84 2.96
N LEU A 141 15.85 -14.17 2.80
CA LEU A 141 16.60 -14.80 1.70
C LEU A 141 16.03 -14.43 0.32
N LEU A 142 14.71 -14.27 0.18
CA LEU A 142 14.10 -13.81 -1.08
C LEU A 142 14.58 -12.39 -1.45
N TRP A 143 14.76 -11.50 -0.47
CA TRP A 143 15.39 -10.20 -0.70
C TRP A 143 16.83 -10.36 -1.20
N ASN A 144 17.65 -11.18 -0.53
CA ASN A 144 19.05 -11.42 -0.93
C ASN A 144 19.15 -12.00 -2.34
N ILE A 145 18.26 -12.92 -2.71
CA ILE A 145 18.19 -13.49 -4.06
C ILE A 145 17.84 -12.39 -5.08
N SER A 146 16.91 -11.48 -4.74
CA SER A 146 16.55 -10.36 -5.62
C SER A 146 17.71 -9.39 -5.84
N ASP A 147 18.50 -9.10 -4.80
CA ASP A 147 19.67 -8.24 -4.91
C ASP A 147 20.77 -8.92 -5.74
N PHE A 148 20.97 -10.23 -5.57
CA PHE A 148 21.86 -11.01 -6.42
C PHE A 148 21.46 -10.95 -7.90
N PHE A 149 20.17 -11.07 -8.23
CA PHE A 149 19.67 -10.91 -9.61
C PHE A 149 20.00 -9.53 -10.18
N PHE A 150 19.84 -8.47 -9.37
CA PHE A 150 20.13 -7.10 -9.77
C PHE A 150 21.62 -6.87 -10.03
N GLN A 151 22.47 -7.29 -9.08
CA GLN A 151 23.93 -7.12 -9.14
C GLN A 151 24.53 -7.89 -10.33
N ASN A 152 24.05 -9.10 -10.61
CA ASN A 152 24.59 -10.01 -11.62
C ASN A 152 23.78 -10.03 -12.94
N ARG A 153 22.87 -9.06 -13.13
CA ARG A 153 21.89 -9.02 -14.24
C ARG A 153 22.48 -9.25 -15.63
N GLN A 154 23.69 -8.74 -15.89
CA GLN A 154 24.31 -8.86 -17.21
C GLN A 154 24.72 -10.30 -17.50
N VAL A 155 25.41 -10.95 -16.55
CA VAL A 155 25.89 -12.33 -16.66
C VAL A 155 24.71 -13.30 -16.74
N ILE A 156 23.76 -13.16 -15.81
CA ILE A 156 22.57 -14.02 -15.75
C ILE A 156 21.76 -13.91 -17.05
N LYS A 157 21.52 -12.68 -17.53
CA LYS A 157 20.75 -12.46 -18.77
C LYS A 157 21.45 -13.05 -19.98
N GLN A 158 22.75 -12.82 -20.14
CA GLN A 158 23.52 -13.35 -21.28
C GLN A 158 23.50 -14.88 -21.33
N GLU A 159 23.72 -15.55 -20.20
CA GLU A 159 23.73 -17.01 -20.14
C GLU A 159 22.32 -17.58 -20.43
N LEU A 160 21.27 -17.00 -19.84
CA LEU A 160 19.90 -17.44 -20.10
C LEU A 160 19.47 -17.20 -21.56
N ASP A 161 19.83 -16.07 -22.14
CA ASP A 161 19.54 -15.75 -23.55
C ASP A 161 20.32 -16.69 -24.49
N SER A 162 21.52 -17.13 -24.13
CA SER A 162 22.29 -18.11 -24.92
C SER A 162 21.69 -19.52 -24.92
N LEU A 163 20.98 -19.88 -23.84
CA LEU A 163 20.30 -21.17 -23.68
C LEU A 163 18.88 -21.16 -24.26
N ALA A 164 18.30 -19.97 -24.41
CA ALA A 164 17.04 -19.80 -25.11
C ALA A 164 17.24 -20.04 -26.61
N GLN A 165 16.74 -21.17 -27.12
CA GLN A 165 16.72 -21.41 -28.57
C GLN A 165 15.96 -20.26 -29.26
N PRO A 166 16.37 -19.84 -30.47
CA PRO A 166 15.59 -18.88 -31.24
C PRO A 166 14.22 -19.49 -31.48
N ALA A 167 13.22 -18.99 -30.75
CA ALA A 167 11.85 -19.47 -30.86
C ALA A 167 11.44 -19.32 -32.32
N SER A 168 11.18 -20.46 -32.97
CA SER A 168 10.62 -20.52 -34.32
C SER A 168 9.44 -19.54 -34.38
N ALA A 169 9.53 -18.57 -35.29
CA ALA A 169 8.45 -17.66 -35.61
C ALA A 169 7.25 -18.48 -36.09
N VAL A 170 6.36 -18.88 -35.18
CA VAL A 170 5.12 -19.56 -35.52
C VAL A 170 3.98 -18.87 -34.77
N ASN A 171 3.29 -18.03 -35.54
CA ASN A 171 1.88 -17.67 -35.46
C ASN A 171 1.41 -16.88 -34.22
N GLY A 172 1.38 -15.55 -34.39
CA GLY A 172 0.16 -14.74 -34.27
C GLY A 172 -0.75 -15.00 -33.07
N ASN A 173 -0.37 -14.48 -31.91
CA ASN A 173 -1.29 -13.80 -30.99
C ASN A 173 -0.45 -12.84 -30.13
N GLU A 174 -0.56 -11.54 -30.39
CA GLU A 174 0.27 -10.50 -29.76
C GLU A 174 -0.06 -10.25 -28.27
N SER A 175 -1.03 -10.96 -27.69
CA SER A 175 -1.53 -10.73 -26.34
C SER A 175 -0.92 -11.60 -25.23
N SER A 176 0.03 -12.51 -25.53
CA SER A 176 0.69 -13.31 -24.48
C SER A 176 2.13 -13.69 -24.82
N LYS A 177 3.00 -12.72 -25.09
CA LYS A 177 4.45 -13.00 -25.10
C LYS A 177 4.86 -13.34 -23.67
N SER A 178 5.27 -14.59 -23.43
CA SER A 178 5.85 -15.01 -22.16
C SER A 178 7.03 -14.10 -21.80
N PRO A 179 7.25 -13.79 -20.51
CA PRO A 179 8.42 -13.02 -20.11
C PRO A 179 9.70 -13.71 -20.61
N GLY A 180 10.69 -12.92 -21.01
CA GLY A 180 12.01 -13.47 -21.34
C GLY A 180 12.60 -14.24 -20.15
N PRO A 181 13.59 -15.13 -20.37
CA PRO A 181 14.11 -16.01 -19.31
C PRO A 181 14.56 -15.28 -18.03
N PHE A 182 15.24 -14.14 -18.15
CA PHE A 182 15.65 -13.32 -17.00
C PHE A 182 14.45 -12.72 -16.26
N ASP A 183 13.48 -12.18 -17.01
CA ASP A 183 12.25 -11.60 -16.46
C ASP A 183 11.37 -12.69 -15.81
N ALA A 184 11.45 -13.95 -16.25
CA ALA A 184 10.77 -15.09 -15.63
C ALA A 184 11.27 -15.36 -14.19
N LEU A 185 12.56 -15.09 -13.89
CA LEU A 185 13.09 -15.17 -12.52
C LEU A 185 12.41 -14.14 -11.61
N TRP A 186 12.26 -12.90 -12.08
CA TRP A 186 11.57 -11.84 -11.36
C TRP A 186 10.08 -12.14 -11.18
N MET A 187 9.41 -12.61 -12.23
CA MET A 187 8.01 -13.03 -12.14
C MET A 187 7.81 -14.16 -11.13
N CYS A 188 8.72 -15.15 -11.09
CA CYS A 188 8.69 -16.20 -10.08
C CYS A 188 8.82 -15.60 -8.67
N LEU A 189 9.79 -14.71 -8.47
CA LEU A 189 10.04 -14.07 -7.17
C LEU A 189 8.84 -13.25 -6.68
N PHE A 190 8.27 -12.39 -7.55
CA PHE A 190 7.12 -11.58 -7.20
C PHE A 190 5.86 -12.41 -6.93
N SER A 191 5.63 -13.47 -7.70
CA SER A 191 4.50 -14.37 -7.49
C SER A 191 4.60 -15.09 -6.14
N GLN A 192 5.79 -15.61 -5.81
CA GLN A 192 6.03 -16.27 -4.53
C GLN A 192 5.90 -15.32 -3.33
N LEU A 193 6.40 -14.09 -3.43
CA LEU A 193 6.17 -13.06 -2.40
C LEU A 193 4.69 -12.68 -2.29
N GLY A 194 3.96 -12.62 -3.41
CA GLY A 194 2.52 -12.38 -3.43
C GLY A 194 1.72 -13.48 -2.71
N GLU A 195 2.09 -14.75 -2.89
CA GLU A 195 1.50 -15.88 -2.14
C GLU A 195 1.75 -15.77 -0.63
N LEU A 196 2.96 -15.36 -0.23
CA LEU A 196 3.31 -15.15 1.19
C LEU A 196 2.54 -13.97 1.82
N CYS A 197 2.12 -12.98 1.02
CA CYS A 197 1.33 -11.84 1.49
C CYS A 197 -0.09 -12.23 1.94
N VAL A 198 -0.55 -13.45 1.64
CA VAL A 198 -1.85 -13.98 2.07
C VAL A 198 -1.73 -15.18 3.02
N ASP A 199 -0.55 -15.40 3.60
CA ASP A 199 -0.34 -16.41 4.65
C ASP A 199 -1.27 -16.20 5.86
N SER A 200 -1.63 -17.27 6.56
CA SER A 200 -2.49 -17.20 7.75
C SER A 200 -1.90 -16.34 8.86
N ARG A 201 -0.57 -16.27 8.97
CA ARG A 201 0.17 -15.60 10.05
C ARG A 201 0.46 -14.14 9.70
N PRO A 202 0.06 -13.18 10.54
CA PRO A 202 0.24 -11.74 10.28
C PRO A 202 1.69 -11.31 10.07
N ALA A 203 2.62 -11.88 10.86
CA ALA A 203 4.04 -11.53 10.77
C ALA A 203 4.63 -11.89 9.39
N VAL A 204 4.22 -13.02 8.82
CA VAL A 204 4.64 -13.49 7.50
C VAL A 204 4.08 -12.57 6.42
N ARG A 205 2.77 -12.26 6.46
CA ARG A 205 2.16 -11.33 5.51
C ARG A 205 2.83 -9.97 5.50
N LYS A 206 3.09 -9.41 6.69
CA LYS A 206 3.75 -8.11 6.85
C LYS A 206 5.15 -8.12 6.28
N SER A 207 5.97 -9.11 6.64
CA SER A 207 7.35 -9.24 6.15
C SER A 207 7.38 -9.44 4.63
N ALA A 208 6.54 -10.32 4.09
CA ALA A 208 6.44 -10.59 2.66
C ALA A 208 5.98 -9.35 1.86
N GLY A 209 4.96 -8.64 2.34
CA GLY A 209 4.48 -7.41 1.70
C GLY A 209 5.54 -6.31 1.69
N GLN A 210 6.26 -6.12 2.81
CA GLN A 210 7.36 -5.17 2.87
C GLN A 210 8.48 -5.55 1.89
N THR A 211 8.87 -6.81 1.85
CA THR A 211 9.89 -7.30 0.91
C THR A 211 9.44 -7.12 -0.54
N LEU A 212 8.20 -7.52 -0.89
CA LEU A 212 7.64 -7.38 -2.24
C LEU A 212 7.71 -5.94 -2.75
N PHE A 213 7.16 -4.99 -2.01
CA PHE A 213 7.13 -3.60 -2.46
C PHE A 213 8.51 -2.94 -2.42
N SER A 214 9.39 -3.35 -1.50
CA SER A 214 10.78 -2.88 -1.48
C SER A 214 11.55 -3.38 -2.71
N THR A 215 11.40 -4.66 -3.08
CA THR A 215 12.03 -5.26 -4.26
C THR A 215 11.52 -4.58 -5.55
N ILE A 216 10.22 -4.34 -5.66
CA ILE A 216 9.63 -3.60 -6.80
C ILE A 216 10.18 -2.18 -6.88
N SER A 217 10.28 -1.48 -5.75
CA SER A 217 10.80 -0.12 -5.69
C SER A 217 12.26 -0.07 -6.15
N ALA A 218 13.11 -0.92 -5.56
CA ALA A 218 14.55 -0.96 -5.77
C ALA A 218 14.95 -1.46 -7.18
N HIS A 219 14.31 -2.53 -7.66
CA HIS A 219 14.77 -3.25 -8.86
C HIS A 219 13.78 -3.22 -10.03
N GLY A 220 12.57 -2.69 -9.84
CA GLY A 220 11.53 -2.70 -10.88
C GLY A 220 11.89 -1.92 -12.16
N SER A 221 12.89 -1.04 -12.13
CA SER A 221 13.39 -0.35 -13.34
C SER A 221 14.07 -1.30 -14.34
N LEU A 222 14.47 -2.51 -13.92
CA LEU A 222 15.07 -3.51 -14.79
C LEU A 222 14.07 -4.25 -15.68
N LEU A 223 12.79 -4.25 -15.29
CA LEU A 223 11.78 -5.08 -15.93
C LEU A 223 11.39 -4.51 -17.29
N GLN A 224 11.17 -5.40 -18.26
CA GLN A 224 10.71 -5.01 -19.58
C GLN A 224 9.23 -4.62 -19.57
N HIS A 225 8.81 -3.96 -20.65
CA HIS A 225 7.45 -3.46 -20.83
C HIS A 225 6.37 -4.55 -20.60
N GLN A 226 6.52 -5.70 -21.27
CA GLN A 226 5.58 -6.81 -21.13
C GLN A 226 5.60 -7.44 -19.73
N THR A 227 6.75 -7.42 -19.06
CA THR A 227 6.89 -7.96 -17.71
C THR A 227 6.17 -7.10 -16.70
N TRP A 228 6.21 -5.77 -16.85
CA TRP A 228 5.42 -4.86 -16.03
C TRP A 228 3.92 -5.04 -16.21
N HIS A 229 3.45 -5.29 -17.44
CA HIS A 229 2.07 -5.72 -17.67
C HIS A 229 1.76 -6.97 -16.83
N ASN A 230 2.60 -8.00 -16.88
CA ASN A 230 2.38 -9.22 -16.09
C ASN A 230 2.44 -8.96 -14.57
N VAL A 231 3.33 -8.10 -14.08
CA VAL A 231 3.40 -7.73 -12.65
C VAL A 231 2.10 -7.10 -12.18
N LEU A 232 1.52 -6.17 -12.96
CA LEU A 232 0.22 -5.58 -12.62
C LEU A 232 -0.88 -6.64 -12.53
N TRP A 233 -1.04 -7.42 -13.60
CA TRP A 233 -2.21 -8.27 -13.81
C TRP A 233 -2.13 -9.65 -13.14
N GLN A 234 -0.92 -10.16 -12.89
CA GLN A 234 -0.70 -11.50 -12.33
C GLN A 234 -0.18 -11.45 -10.89
N VAL A 235 0.27 -10.30 -10.40
CA VAL A 235 0.78 -10.16 -9.02
C VAL A 235 0.01 -9.10 -8.24
N LEU A 236 0.03 -7.84 -8.66
CA LEU A 236 -0.46 -6.73 -7.83
C LEU A 236 -1.98 -6.69 -7.69
N PHE A 237 -2.73 -6.79 -8.78
CA PHE A 237 -4.20 -6.82 -8.70
C PHE A 237 -4.72 -8.10 -8.03
N PRO A 238 -4.24 -9.31 -8.37
CA PRO A 238 -4.61 -10.51 -7.63
C PRO A 238 -4.29 -10.43 -6.13
N LEU A 239 -3.20 -9.77 -5.74
CA LEU A 239 -2.89 -9.53 -4.33
C LEU A 239 -3.97 -8.66 -3.66
N LEU A 240 -4.37 -7.54 -4.27
CA LEU A 240 -5.43 -6.68 -3.72
C LEU A 240 -6.76 -7.44 -3.59
N GLU A 241 -7.15 -8.20 -4.61
CA GLU A 241 -8.37 -9.01 -4.61
C GLU A 241 -8.35 -10.08 -3.50
N ASN A 242 -7.25 -10.82 -3.38
CA ASN A 242 -7.12 -11.87 -2.36
C ASN A 242 -7.12 -11.30 -0.95
N VAL A 243 -6.37 -10.22 -0.70
CA VAL A 243 -6.35 -9.56 0.62
C VAL A 243 -7.72 -9.01 0.97
N GLN A 244 -8.45 -8.42 0.02
CA GLN A 244 -9.82 -7.95 0.22
C GLN A 244 -10.77 -9.12 0.55
N LYS A 245 -10.66 -10.24 -0.17
CA LYS A 245 -11.46 -11.45 0.09
C LYS A 245 -11.23 -11.99 1.49
N PHE A 246 -9.96 -12.20 1.89
CA PHE A 246 -9.64 -12.71 3.22
C PHE A 246 -10.05 -11.74 4.34
N SER A 247 -9.79 -10.44 4.15
CA SER A 247 -10.20 -9.41 5.10
C SER A 247 -11.71 -9.36 5.30
N SER A 248 -12.50 -9.55 4.24
CA SER A 248 -13.97 -9.51 4.33
C SER A 248 -14.56 -10.77 5.00
N SER A 249 -13.82 -11.87 4.98
CA SER A 249 -14.19 -13.14 5.65
C SER A 249 -13.61 -13.30 7.06
N ALA A 250 -12.80 -12.34 7.52
CA ALA A 250 -12.05 -12.47 8.77
C ALA A 250 -12.98 -12.39 9.99
N SER A 251 -12.69 -13.22 11.00
CA SER A 251 -13.46 -13.25 12.23
C SER A 251 -13.28 -11.95 13.04
N THR A 252 -14.40 -11.42 13.54
CA THR A 252 -14.43 -10.33 14.53
C THR A 252 -14.30 -10.84 15.97
N ILE A 253 -14.28 -12.17 16.16
CA ILE A 253 -14.11 -12.84 17.46
C ILE A 253 -12.61 -12.98 17.74
N ARG A 254 -12.21 -12.77 19.00
CA ARG A 254 -10.82 -12.94 19.44
C ARG A 254 -10.40 -14.40 19.39
N ASP A 255 -9.21 -14.66 18.86
CA ASP A 255 -8.64 -16.00 18.87
C ASP A 255 -8.20 -16.37 20.31
N LYS A 256 -8.80 -17.42 20.87
CA LYS A 256 -8.53 -17.86 22.25
C LYS A 256 -7.19 -18.60 22.41
N GLU A 257 -6.54 -18.97 21.31
CA GLU A 257 -5.30 -19.77 21.31
C GLU A 257 -4.01 -18.93 21.29
N SER A 258 -4.09 -17.59 21.19
CA SER A 258 -2.89 -16.74 21.04
C SER A 258 -2.31 -16.20 22.36
N THR A 259 -2.89 -16.51 23.52
CA THR A 259 -2.45 -15.95 24.81
C THR A 259 -1.54 -16.89 25.59
N GLY A 260 -0.29 -17.03 25.13
CA GLY A 260 0.82 -17.37 26.02
C GLY A 260 1.24 -16.12 26.78
N ASN A 261 0.76 -15.96 28.02
CA ASN A 261 1.29 -15.08 29.08
C ASN A 261 1.92 -13.73 28.67
N ILE A 262 1.19 -12.86 28.00
CA ILE A 262 1.52 -11.41 27.98
C ILE A 262 0.23 -10.64 28.23
N LEU A 263 0.02 -10.28 29.51
CA LEU A 263 -0.84 -9.15 29.86
C LEU A 263 -0.21 -7.90 29.23
N ILE A 264 -0.91 -7.20 28.32
CA ILE A 264 -0.99 -5.73 28.20
C ILE A 264 -1.49 -5.20 26.82
N HIS A 265 -1.68 -5.98 25.75
CA HIS A 265 -2.17 -5.41 24.47
C HIS A 265 -3.58 -5.81 24.04
N HIS A 266 -4.60 -5.27 24.73
CA HIS A 266 -6.03 -5.44 24.44
C HIS A 266 -6.56 -4.85 23.10
N SER A 267 -5.68 -4.40 22.19
CA SER A 267 -6.06 -3.63 20.99
C SER A 267 -5.90 -4.38 19.66
N ARG A 268 -5.25 -5.54 19.59
CA ARG A 268 -4.85 -6.22 18.32
C ARG A 268 -5.34 -7.66 18.13
N ASP A 269 -6.31 -8.10 18.92
CA ASP A 269 -6.58 -9.53 19.11
C ASP A 269 -7.61 -10.17 18.16
N THR A 270 -8.06 -9.47 17.11
CA THR A 270 -9.00 -10.07 16.12
C THR A 270 -8.33 -10.28 14.78
N ALA A 271 -8.66 -11.38 14.10
CA ALA A 271 -8.22 -11.66 12.75
C ALA A 271 -8.55 -10.49 11.79
N GLU A 272 -9.72 -9.87 11.98
CA GLU A 272 -10.14 -8.67 11.24
C GLU A 272 -9.09 -7.55 11.29
N LYS A 273 -8.60 -7.18 12.48
CA LYS A 273 -7.60 -6.11 12.63
C LYS A 273 -6.27 -6.43 11.96
N GLN A 274 -5.84 -7.68 12.05
CA GLN A 274 -4.60 -8.13 11.40
C GLN A 274 -4.71 -8.16 9.87
N TRP A 275 -5.90 -8.46 9.34
CA TRP A 275 -6.17 -8.35 7.91
C TRP A 275 -6.34 -6.89 7.46
N ALA A 276 -6.88 -6.01 8.31
CA ALA A 276 -6.91 -4.57 8.07
C ALA A 276 -5.49 -4.01 7.89
N GLU A 277 -4.54 -4.35 8.78
CA GLU A 277 -3.12 -3.98 8.62
C GLU A 277 -2.55 -4.46 7.28
N THR A 278 -2.91 -5.68 6.85
CA THR A 278 -2.46 -6.25 5.57
C THR A 278 -3.05 -5.48 4.38
N ARG A 279 -4.36 -5.16 4.42
CA ARG A 279 -5.06 -4.39 3.39
C ARG A 279 -4.47 -2.99 3.23
N VAL A 280 -4.16 -2.33 4.35
CA VAL A 280 -3.47 -1.03 4.37
C VAL A 280 -2.11 -1.13 3.69
N LEU A 281 -1.29 -2.12 4.06
CA LEU A 281 0.05 -2.32 3.50
C LEU A 281 0.00 -2.58 1.99
N SER A 282 -0.87 -3.48 1.54
CA SER A 282 -1.00 -3.86 0.13
C SER A 282 -1.51 -2.70 -0.72
N LEU A 283 -2.56 -1.99 -0.29
CA LEU A 283 -3.11 -0.86 -1.04
C LEU A 283 -2.10 0.28 -1.17
N ALA A 284 -1.43 0.65 -0.08
CA ALA A 284 -0.39 1.68 -0.09
C ALA A 284 0.82 1.27 -0.94
N GLY A 285 1.20 -0.01 -0.93
CA GLY A 285 2.28 -0.53 -1.77
C GLY A 285 1.96 -0.45 -3.26
N VAL A 286 0.74 -0.80 -3.67
CA VAL A 286 0.30 -0.69 -5.07
C VAL A 286 0.19 0.77 -5.49
N ALA A 287 -0.43 1.64 -4.68
CA ALA A 287 -0.52 3.07 -4.95
C ALA A 287 0.86 3.72 -5.15
N ARG A 288 1.83 3.42 -4.28
CA ARG A 288 3.24 3.82 -4.43
C ARG A 288 3.88 3.32 -5.71
N THR A 289 3.61 2.07 -6.08
CA THR A 289 4.13 1.48 -7.32
C THR A 289 3.58 2.22 -8.54
N PHE A 290 2.27 2.51 -8.55
CA PHE A 290 1.62 3.29 -9.60
C PHE A 290 2.21 4.69 -9.73
N ASN A 291 2.46 5.37 -8.61
CA ASN A 291 3.02 6.72 -8.64
C ASN A 291 4.50 6.70 -9.08
N SER A 292 5.33 5.87 -8.47
CA SER A 292 6.78 5.81 -8.74
C SER A 292 7.13 5.30 -10.13
N LYS A 293 6.32 4.42 -10.72
CA LYS A 293 6.55 3.83 -12.05
C LYS A 293 5.59 4.34 -13.12
N ARG A 294 4.82 5.40 -12.84
CA ARG A 294 3.76 5.96 -13.70
C ARG A 294 4.14 6.08 -15.17
N LYS A 295 5.30 6.69 -15.47
CA LYS A 295 5.75 6.93 -16.86
C LYS A 295 5.89 5.63 -17.66
N MET A 296 6.41 4.59 -17.02
CA MET A 296 6.56 3.28 -17.66
C MET A 296 5.19 2.59 -17.78
N LEU A 297 4.35 2.68 -16.74
CA LEU A 297 3.01 2.10 -16.75
C LEU A 297 2.10 2.75 -17.80
N GLN A 298 2.20 4.07 -18.02
CA GLN A 298 1.48 4.79 -19.07
C GLN A 298 1.83 4.31 -20.48
N GLY A 299 3.01 3.70 -20.67
CA GLY A 299 3.34 3.06 -21.93
C GLY A 299 2.54 1.77 -22.17
N LEU A 300 1.98 1.15 -21.12
CA LEU A 300 1.20 -0.07 -21.24
C LEU A 300 -0.11 0.34 -21.89
N GLY A 301 -0.44 -0.19 -23.06
CA GLY A 301 -1.61 0.24 -23.83
C GLY A 301 -2.94 0.18 -23.07
N ASP A 302 -2.99 -0.57 -21.97
CA ASP A 302 -4.13 -0.76 -21.07
C ASP A 302 -4.01 0.00 -19.73
N PHE A 303 -3.10 0.98 -19.61
CA PHE A 303 -2.96 1.82 -18.42
C PHE A 303 -4.27 2.44 -17.92
N PRO A 304 -5.18 2.96 -18.77
CA PRO A 304 -6.46 3.48 -18.29
C PRO A 304 -7.33 2.44 -17.56
N ARG A 305 -7.25 1.17 -17.98
CA ARG A 305 -7.93 0.06 -17.31
C ARG A 305 -7.30 -0.22 -15.95
N ALA A 306 -5.97 -0.29 -15.90
CA ALA A 306 -5.24 -0.47 -14.64
C ALA A 306 -5.50 0.67 -13.65
N TRP A 307 -5.53 1.92 -14.13
CA TRP A 307 -5.88 3.10 -13.33
C TRP A 307 -7.30 3.01 -12.76
N SER A 308 -8.27 2.62 -13.59
CA SER A 308 -9.67 2.46 -13.14
C SER A 308 -9.80 1.39 -12.07
N LEU A 309 -9.15 0.22 -12.24
CA LEU A 309 -9.18 -0.84 -11.23
C LEU A 309 -8.51 -0.43 -9.91
N LEU A 310 -7.41 0.33 -9.95
CA LEU A 310 -6.82 0.87 -8.72
C LEU A 310 -7.79 1.81 -8.00
N LEU A 311 -8.48 2.69 -8.74
CA LEU A 311 -9.50 3.57 -8.18
C LEU A 311 -10.66 2.79 -7.58
N ASP A 312 -11.13 1.71 -8.22
CA ASP A 312 -12.18 0.84 -7.69
C ASP A 312 -11.76 0.22 -6.34
N HIS A 313 -10.52 -0.28 -6.23
CA HIS A 313 -10.00 -0.80 -4.96
C HIS A 313 -9.86 0.27 -3.87
N ILE A 314 -9.48 1.50 -4.24
CA ILE A 314 -9.43 2.65 -3.33
C ILE A 314 -10.84 2.97 -2.83
N GLU A 315 -11.82 3.07 -3.73
CA GLU A 315 -13.21 3.36 -3.42
C GLU A 315 -13.82 2.33 -2.47
N LEU A 316 -13.70 1.05 -2.80
CA LEU A 316 -14.17 -0.06 -1.97
C LEU A 316 -13.49 -0.13 -0.60
N SER A 317 -12.25 0.37 -0.50
CA SER A 317 -11.52 0.45 0.77
C SER A 317 -11.89 1.69 1.58
N ALA A 318 -12.13 2.83 0.93
CA ALA A 318 -12.58 4.06 1.57
C ALA A 318 -14.01 3.94 2.14
N LEU A 319 -14.87 3.15 1.50
CA LEU A 319 -16.26 2.93 1.92
C LEU A 319 -16.44 1.73 2.87
N CYS A 320 -15.36 1.06 3.30
CA CYS A 320 -15.48 -0.07 4.21
C CYS A 320 -15.69 0.36 5.67
N ARG A 321 -16.32 -0.50 6.48
CA ARG A 321 -16.62 -0.26 7.90
C ARG A 321 -15.40 -0.45 8.82
N ASN A 322 -14.22 -0.05 8.37
CA ASN A 322 -12.98 -0.09 9.15
C ASN A 322 -12.25 1.25 8.97
N SER A 323 -12.15 2.04 10.05
CA SER A 323 -11.60 3.40 10.01
C SER A 323 -10.14 3.47 9.59
N GLU A 324 -9.31 2.47 9.94
CA GLU A 324 -7.90 2.42 9.56
C GLU A 324 -7.75 2.17 8.05
N VAL A 325 -8.47 1.19 7.52
CA VAL A 325 -8.49 0.87 6.07
C VAL A 325 -9.06 2.04 5.27
N ALA A 326 -10.16 2.63 5.72
CA ALA A 326 -10.81 3.74 5.04
C ALA A 326 -9.88 4.96 4.95
N LEU A 327 -9.21 5.32 6.05
CA LEU A 327 -8.25 6.42 6.08
C LEU A 327 -7.03 6.12 5.19
N ALA A 328 -6.51 4.90 5.23
CA ALA A 328 -5.38 4.49 4.38
C ALA A 328 -5.71 4.53 2.89
N ALA A 329 -6.96 4.21 2.51
CA ALA A 329 -7.43 4.31 1.15
C ALA A 329 -7.41 5.76 0.65
N LEU A 330 -7.88 6.71 1.45
CA LEU A 330 -7.78 8.13 1.12
C LEU A 330 -6.33 8.63 1.03
N LYS A 331 -5.45 8.19 1.93
CA LYS A 331 -4.02 8.51 1.83
C LYS A 331 -3.39 7.95 0.55
N SER A 332 -3.75 6.72 0.18
CA SER A 332 -3.32 6.08 -1.08
C SER A 332 -3.87 6.84 -2.29
N PHE A 333 -5.09 7.36 -2.20
CA PHE A 333 -5.67 8.21 -3.23
C PHE A 333 -4.88 9.51 -3.37
N GLN A 334 -4.63 10.23 -2.28
CA GLN A 334 -3.83 11.45 -2.28
C GLN A 334 -2.44 11.23 -2.88
N GLU A 335 -1.82 10.09 -2.61
CA GLU A 335 -0.51 9.74 -3.14
C GLU A 335 -0.50 9.61 -4.66
N ILE A 336 -1.51 8.96 -5.26
CA ILE A 336 -1.57 8.81 -6.73
C ILE A 336 -1.94 10.10 -7.47
N LEU A 337 -2.44 11.12 -6.76
CA LEU A 337 -2.69 12.45 -7.32
C LEU A 337 -1.43 13.32 -7.40
N GLN A 338 -0.41 13.03 -6.59
CA GLN A 338 0.83 13.83 -6.52
C GLN A 338 1.81 13.44 -7.63
N ILE A 339 1.55 13.93 -8.85
CA ILE A 339 2.47 13.75 -9.98
C ILE A 339 3.72 14.63 -9.75
N GLY A 340 4.87 14.01 -9.49
CA GLY A 340 6.17 14.69 -9.55
C GLY A 340 6.84 15.11 -8.22
N ARG A 341 6.24 14.84 -7.05
CA ARG A 341 6.95 14.99 -5.75
C ARG A 341 7.78 13.78 -5.33
N ALA A 342 7.42 12.58 -5.79
CA ALA A 342 8.08 11.33 -5.39
C ALA A 342 9.56 11.19 -5.82
N SER A 343 10.12 12.13 -6.61
CA SER A 343 11.54 12.15 -6.98
C SER A 343 12.37 13.14 -6.14
N LYS A 344 11.78 13.90 -5.21
CA LYS A 344 12.48 14.82 -4.31
C LYS A 344 11.81 14.81 -2.94
N GLY A 345 12.29 13.94 -2.04
CA GLY A 345 11.79 13.91 -0.66
C GLY A 345 12.15 12.64 0.11
N THR A 346 13.43 12.31 0.21
CA THR A 346 13.97 11.55 1.34
C THR A 346 15.17 12.31 1.84
N GLU A 347 14.91 13.35 2.60
CA GLU A 347 15.69 13.82 3.75
C GLU A 347 14.82 14.87 4.45
N GLU A 348 14.72 14.74 5.77
CA GLU A 348 13.96 15.57 6.73
C GLU A 348 12.47 15.22 6.98
N SER A 349 12.27 14.28 7.90
CA SER A 349 11.30 14.43 9.01
C SER A 349 11.70 13.48 10.15
N ASP A 350 12.01 14.08 11.30
CA ASP A 350 12.39 13.45 12.56
C ASP A 350 11.38 12.45 13.13
N GLY A 351 11.94 11.44 13.82
CA GLY A 351 11.54 11.16 15.21
C GLY A 351 10.36 10.21 15.45
N SER A 352 10.57 8.91 15.25
CA SER A 352 10.08 7.77 16.06
C SER A 352 9.57 6.61 15.21
N SER A 353 10.46 5.66 14.91
CA SER A 353 10.09 4.29 14.58
C SER A 353 11.27 3.39 14.93
N LEU A 354 10.99 2.39 15.77
CA LEU A 354 11.89 1.34 16.24
C LEU A 354 12.52 0.61 15.03
N GLY A 355 13.76 0.96 14.72
CA GLY A 355 14.60 0.21 13.80
C GLY A 355 15.26 -0.95 14.54
N VAL A 356 15.02 -2.17 14.06
CA VAL A 356 15.94 -3.28 14.29
C VAL A 356 17.04 -3.12 13.25
N GLU A 357 18.25 -2.78 13.68
CA GLU A 357 19.43 -2.71 12.82
C GLU A 357 19.90 -4.12 12.41
N PRO A 358 20.34 -4.31 11.15
CA PRO A 358 21.14 -5.47 10.77
C PRO A 358 22.58 -5.34 11.32
N PRO A 359 23.26 -6.45 11.67
CA PRO A 359 24.61 -6.38 12.23
C PRO A 359 25.63 -6.01 11.15
N THR A 360 26.28 -4.86 11.30
CA THR A 360 27.44 -4.48 10.47
C THR A 360 28.74 -4.91 11.12
N GLY A 361 29.51 -5.72 10.40
CA GLY A 361 30.93 -5.93 10.63
C GLY A 361 31.77 -4.88 9.91
N GLU A 362 32.71 -4.33 10.67
CA GLU A 362 34.01 -3.75 10.29
C GLU A 362 34.11 -2.40 9.56
N VAL A 363 34.80 -1.52 10.28
CA VAL A 363 35.22 -0.14 10.05
C VAL A 363 36.37 -0.07 9.05
N ILE A 364 36.29 0.82 8.05
CA ILE A 364 37.47 1.52 7.50
C ILE A 364 37.13 2.98 7.16
N ASN A 365 37.81 3.88 7.88
CA ASN A 365 37.89 5.33 7.66
C ASN A 365 38.53 5.69 6.31
N ARG A 366 38.00 6.71 5.61
CA ARG A 366 38.81 7.70 4.86
C ARG A 366 38.15 9.08 4.81
N SER A 367 38.94 10.07 5.22
CA SER A 367 38.68 11.51 5.26
C SER A 367 38.63 12.16 3.86
N GLY A 368 37.88 13.27 3.73
CA GLY A 368 37.92 14.16 2.55
C GLY A 368 37.01 15.37 2.72
N GLU A 369 37.56 16.57 2.48
CA GLU A 369 37.09 17.90 2.92
C GLU A 369 35.78 18.43 2.32
N LEU A 370 35.08 19.23 3.15
CA LEU A 370 33.94 20.08 2.83
C LEU A 370 34.39 21.33 2.05
N THR A 371 33.79 21.58 0.87
CA THR A 371 33.76 22.91 0.26
C THR A 371 32.32 23.32 -0.04
N HIS A 372 31.81 24.25 0.77
CA HIS A 372 30.54 24.95 0.54
C HIS A 372 30.65 25.84 -0.71
N LYS A 373 29.83 25.58 -1.73
CA LYS A 373 29.52 26.56 -2.77
C LYS A 373 28.02 26.64 -2.99
N LYS A 374 27.45 27.71 -2.42
CA LYS A 374 26.06 28.15 -2.56
C LYS A 374 25.83 28.58 -4.01
N LEU A 375 25.01 27.83 -4.75
CA LEU A 375 24.47 28.27 -6.04
C LEU A 375 22.94 28.22 -5.96
N GLU A 376 22.33 29.38 -5.77
CA GLU A 376 20.90 29.59 -5.88
C GLU A 376 20.50 29.58 -7.36
N LEU A 377 19.67 28.62 -7.78
CA LEU A 377 18.80 28.78 -8.94
C LEU A 377 17.66 27.74 -8.88
N PHE A 378 16.54 28.09 -8.24
CA PHE A 378 15.28 27.35 -8.37
C PHE A 378 14.21 28.26 -8.98
N SER A 379 13.99 28.08 -10.27
CA SER A 379 12.77 28.48 -10.95
C SER A 379 11.65 27.52 -10.56
N LYS A 380 10.56 28.05 -9.99
CA LYS A 380 9.26 27.40 -9.92
C LYS A 380 8.72 27.31 -11.37
N GLY A 381 8.95 26.19 -12.03
CA GLY A 381 8.29 25.88 -13.30
C GLY A 381 6.88 25.35 -13.07
N PRO A 382 5.87 25.74 -13.87
CA PRO A 382 4.54 25.14 -13.84
C PRO A 382 4.63 23.66 -14.23
N ILE A 383 3.77 22.84 -13.64
CA ILE A 383 3.47 21.50 -14.16
C ILE A 383 2.98 21.71 -15.60
N SER A 384 3.76 21.20 -16.56
CA SER A 384 3.44 21.27 -17.99
C SER A 384 2.03 20.72 -18.23
N ASP A 385 1.26 21.43 -19.05
CA ASP A 385 -0.10 21.12 -19.48
C ASP A 385 -0.38 19.62 -19.56
N SER A 386 -1.48 19.21 -18.94
CA SER A 386 -2.04 17.87 -19.04
C SER A 386 -2.15 17.49 -20.52
N SER A 387 -1.43 16.44 -20.94
CA SER A 387 -1.69 15.85 -22.25
C SER A 387 -3.18 15.44 -22.30
N ASP A 388 -3.89 15.73 -23.39
CA ASP A 388 -5.32 15.37 -23.54
C ASP A 388 -5.61 13.88 -23.23
N ASN A 389 -4.58 13.03 -23.35
CA ASN A 389 -4.60 11.61 -23.02
C ASN A 389 -4.91 11.30 -21.54
N ASP A 390 -4.62 12.23 -20.61
CA ASP A 390 -4.87 12.02 -19.18
C ASP A 390 -6.29 12.46 -18.75
N ILE A 391 -7.06 13.12 -19.64
CA ILE A 391 -8.41 13.62 -19.35
C ILE A 391 -9.34 12.51 -18.79
N PRO A 392 -9.43 11.32 -19.42
CA PRO A 392 -10.29 10.25 -18.91
C PRO A 392 -9.87 9.77 -17.51
N LEU A 393 -8.56 9.74 -17.23
CA LEU A 393 -8.00 9.27 -15.96
C LEU A 393 -8.43 10.18 -14.81
N TRP A 394 -8.28 11.49 -14.98
CA TRP A 394 -8.67 12.48 -13.96
C TRP A 394 -10.18 12.62 -13.84
N THR A 395 -10.91 12.36 -14.92
CA THR A 395 -12.38 12.28 -14.87
C THR A 395 -12.84 11.09 -14.03
N ALA A 396 -12.19 9.92 -14.17
CA ALA A 396 -12.45 8.77 -13.32
C ALA A 396 -12.12 9.06 -11.85
N ALA A 397 -10.96 9.66 -11.58
CA ALA A 397 -10.57 10.05 -10.22
C ALA A 397 -11.57 11.04 -9.58
N TRP A 398 -12.03 12.05 -10.33
CA TRP A 398 -13.08 12.98 -9.87
C TRP A 398 -14.37 12.24 -9.49
N LYS A 399 -14.83 11.30 -10.31
CA LYS A 399 -16.01 10.49 -10.03
C LYS A 399 -15.86 9.65 -8.76
N VAL A 400 -14.72 8.99 -8.59
CA VAL A 400 -14.43 8.18 -7.39
C VAL A 400 -14.38 9.06 -6.14
N TRP A 401 -13.72 10.23 -6.20
CA TRP A 401 -13.72 11.19 -5.08
C TRP A 401 -15.14 11.62 -4.72
N LEU A 402 -15.97 11.97 -5.71
CA LEU A 402 -17.36 12.30 -5.47
C LEU A 402 -18.14 11.15 -4.84
N ASN A 403 -17.97 9.92 -5.31
CA ASN A 403 -18.68 8.77 -4.78
C ASN A 403 -18.29 8.48 -3.33
N ILE A 404 -16.98 8.48 -3.02
CA ILE A 404 -16.49 8.32 -1.64
C ILE A 404 -17.08 9.39 -0.73
N GLY A 405 -17.09 10.64 -1.17
CA GLY A 405 -17.57 11.78 -0.38
C GLY A 405 -19.08 11.75 -0.15
N THR A 406 -19.86 11.34 -1.13
CA THR A 406 -21.33 11.32 -1.05
C THR A 406 -21.84 10.08 -0.33
N GLU A 407 -21.39 8.88 -0.72
CA GLU A 407 -21.80 7.62 -0.07
C GLU A 407 -21.23 7.51 1.34
N GLY A 408 -19.96 7.92 1.56
CA GLY A 408 -19.33 7.90 2.87
C GLY A 408 -19.96 8.87 3.87
N THR A 409 -20.70 9.88 3.42
CA THR A 409 -21.38 10.87 4.28
C THR A 409 -22.89 10.82 4.17
N LYS A 410 -23.45 9.75 3.60
CA LYS A 410 -24.90 9.56 3.53
C LYS A 410 -25.45 9.28 4.95
N PRO A 411 -26.48 10.02 5.40
CA PRO A 411 -27.11 9.74 6.68
C PRO A 411 -27.73 8.32 6.74
N PRO A 412 -27.76 7.66 7.91
CA PRO A 412 -28.40 6.36 8.08
C PRO A 412 -29.89 6.42 7.73
N GLU A 413 -30.40 5.40 7.05
CA GLU A 413 -31.84 5.29 6.74
C GLU A 413 -32.62 4.81 8.00
N HIS A 414 -33.88 5.25 8.15
CA HIS A 414 -34.77 5.05 9.32
C HIS A 414 -34.94 3.62 9.88
N THR A 415 -34.37 2.59 9.26
CA THR A 415 -34.65 1.18 9.52
C THR A 415 -33.63 0.48 10.42
N GLU A 416 -32.55 1.14 10.86
CA GLU A 416 -31.62 0.56 11.83
C GLU A 416 -32.14 0.75 13.26
N LYS A 417 -33.18 -0.03 13.63
CA LYS A 417 -33.57 -0.27 15.03
C LYS A 417 -32.47 -1.05 15.77
N MET A 418 -31.30 -0.45 15.95
CA MET A 418 -30.23 -0.80 16.89
C MET A 418 -29.24 0.39 16.86
N ILE A 419 -29.55 1.45 17.62
CA ILE A 419 -28.74 2.70 17.73
C ILE A 419 -27.26 2.42 18.08
N SER A 420 -26.95 1.22 18.61
CA SER A 420 -25.61 0.77 19.00
C SER A 420 -24.69 0.26 17.87
N LYS A 421 -25.08 0.36 16.58
CA LYS A 421 -24.28 -0.18 15.46
C LYS A 421 -24.08 0.76 14.25
N VAL A 422 -24.40 2.04 14.38
CA VAL A 422 -24.18 3.01 13.27
C VAL A 422 -22.68 3.29 13.13
N TYR A 423 -22.09 2.90 12.01
CA TYR A 423 -20.72 3.28 11.66
C TYR A 423 -20.72 4.65 11.00
N LEU A 424 -20.01 5.61 11.60
CA LEU A 424 -19.73 6.91 10.98
C LEU A 424 -18.24 7.04 10.66
N PRO A 425 -17.86 7.72 9.56
CA PRO A 425 -16.47 7.98 9.26
C PRO A 425 -15.78 8.80 10.36
N SER A 426 -14.50 8.51 10.60
CA SER A 426 -13.71 9.27 11.57
C SER A 426 -13.44 10.69 11.11
N GLN A 427 -13.20 11.61 12.04
CA GLN A 427 -12.82 13.00 11.71
C GLN A 427 -11.52 13.08 10.90
N GLN A 428 -10.57 12.15 11.13
CA GLN A 428 -9.35 12.05 10.33
C GLN A 428 -9.66 11.68 8.88
N PHE A 429 -10.59 10.74 8.66
CA PHE A 429 -11.05 10.36 7.32
C PHE A 429 -11.71 11.53 6.62
N LEU A 430 -12.66 12.21 7.26
CA LEU A 430 -13.38 13.35 6.68
C LEU A 430 -12.42 14.51 6.35
N THR A 431 -11.47 14.79 7.25
CA THR A 431 -10.44 15.82 7.02
C THR A 431 -9.59 15.46 5.80
N ALA A 432 -9.10 14.22 5.72
CA ALA A 432 -8.34 13.73 4.56
C ALA A 432 -9.17 13.77 3.27
N MET A 433 -10.47 13.49 3.35
CA MET A 433 -11.38 13.50 2.21
C MET A 433 -11.42 14.88 1.55
N ILE A 434 -11.58 15.94 2.36
CA ILE A 434 -11.59 17.32 1.87
C ILE A 434 -10.19 17.78 1.44
N GLN A 435 -9.13 17.39 2.16
CA GLN A 435 -7.75 17.68 1.77
C GLN A 435 -7.32 17.02 0.46
N THR A 436 -8.06 16.02 -0.01
CA THR A 436 -7.83 15.39 -1.33
C THR A 436 -8.31 16.28 -2.48
N PHE A 437 -9.24 17.22 -2.23
CA PHE A 437 -9.78 18.08 -3.28
C PHE A 437 -8.73 18.99 -3.93
N PRO A 438 -7.93 19.81 -3.20
CA PRO A 438 -6.97 20.71 -3.83
C PRO A 438 -5.99 20.02 -4.82
N PRO A 439 -5.31 18.91 -4.48
CA PRO A 439 -4.43 18.25 -5.44
C PRO A 439 -5.19 17.60 -6.60
N LEU A 440 -6.43 17.14 -6.40
CA LEU A 440 -7.28 16.62 -7.48
C LEU A 440 -7.73 17.75 -8.42
N PHE A 441 -8.09 18.90 -7.85
CA PHE A 441 -8.56 20.08 -8.57
C PHE A 441 -7.54 20.57 -9.57
N GLU A 442 -6.25 20.58 -9.24
CA GLU A 442 -5.18 20.96 -10.19
C GLU A 442 -5.23 20.18 -11.52
N HIS A 443 -5.67 18.91 -11.50
CA HIS A 443 -5.76 18.06 -12.71
C HIS A 443 -7.06 18.24 -13.51
N ILE A 444 -8.11 18.80 -12.89
CA ILE A 444 -9.43 19.01 -13.51
C ILE A 444 -9.79 20.48 -13.65
N LYS A 445 -8.95 21.40 -13.17
CA LYS A 445 -9.18 22.85 -13.11
C LYS A 445 -9.61 23.43 -14.45
N SER A 446 -8.95 23.05 -15.54
CA SER A 446 -9.22 23.58 -16.89
C SER A 446 -10.63 23.31 -17.40
N ARG A 447 -11.30 22.27 -16.87
CA ARG A 447 -12.65 21.85 -17.29
C ARG A 447 -13.69 21.92 -16.17
N PHE A 448 -13.34 22.54 -15.04
CA PHE A 448 -14.20 22.60 -13.87
C PHE A 448 -15.34 23.59 -14.11
N LEU A 449 -16.59 23.14 -13.97
CA LEU A 449 -17.79 23.92 -14.25
C LEU A 449 -18.66 24.12 -13.00
N THR A 450 -19.66 24.99 -13.10
CA THR A 450 -20.68 25.20 -12.06
C THR A 450 -21.31 23.89 -11.56
N SER A 451 -21.59 22.94 -12.46
CA SER A 451 -22.13 21.62 -12.08
C SER A 451 -21.18 20.82 -11.19
N ASP A 452 -19.86 20.99 -11.34
CA ASP A 452 -18.87 20.31 -10.49
C ASP A 452 -18.69 21.02 -9.15
N LEU A 453 -18.82 22.36 -9.12
CA LEU A 453 -18.90 23.12 -7.87
C LEU A 453 -20.10 22.67 -7.03
N GLN A 454 -21.28 22.48 -7.63
CA GLN A 454 -22.45 21.98 -6.90
C GLN A 454 -22.22 20.59 -6.28
N LYS A 455 -21.49 19.72 -6.97
CA LYS A 455 -21.10 18.41 -6.44
C LYS A 455 -20.06 18.54 -5.31
N LEU A 456 -19.07 19.41 -5.46
CA LEU A 456 -18.11 19.76 -4.39
C LEU A 456 -18.83 20.30 -3.15
N SER A 457 -19.76 21.24 -3.32
CA SER A 457 -20.62 21.79 -2.29
C SER A 457 -21.40 20.72 -1.54
N THR A 458 -21.89 19.71 -2.26
CA THR A 458 -22.60 18.57 -1.67
C THR A 458 -21.68 17.75 -0.77
N VAL A 459 -20.45 17.45 -1.22
CA VAL A 459 -19.45 16.72 -0.42
C VAL A 459 -18.98 17.54 0.79
N LEU A 460 -18.71 18.84 0.62
CA LEU A 460 -18.33 19.74 1.71
C LEU A 460 -19.42 19.81 2.78
N ARG A 461 -20.68 19.94 2.36
CA ARG A 461 -21.82 19.92 3.28
C ARG A 461 -21.93 18.57 3.98
N GLY A 462 -21.92 17.46 3.23
CA GLY A 462 -22.07 16.11 3.77
C GLY A 462 -21.02 15.80 4.83
N THR A 463 -19.75 16.06 4.52
CA THR A 463 -18.62 15.85 5.45
C THR A 463 -18.72 16.69 6.72
N LEU A 464 -19.06 17.98 6.61
CA LEU A 464 -19.22 18.86 7.77
C LEU A 464 -20.44 18.50 8.63
N CYS A 465 -21.47 17.86 8.06
CA CYS A 465 -22.64 17.45 8.83
C CYS A 465 -22.38 16.21 9.69
N VAL A 466 -21.35 15.41 9.41
CA VAL A 466 -21.09 14.17 10.17
C VAL A 466 -20.68 14.51 11.61
N PRO A 467 -21.41 13.99 12.62
CA PRO A 467 -21.11 14.26 14.02
C PRO A 467 -19.90 13.47 14.51
N VAL A 468 -19.38 13.86 15.67
CA VAL A 468 -18.18 13.29 16.30
C VAL A 468 -18.58 12.41 17.46
N GLN A 469 -17.91 11.27 17.62
CA GLN A 469 -18.13 10.42 18.80
C GLN A 469 -17.69 11.17 20.08
N SER A 470 -18.50 11.11 21.14
CA SER A 470 -18.26 11.85 22.39
C SER A 470 -16.85 11.68 22.96
N ASP A 471 -16.32 10.46 22.93
CA ASP A 471 -15.02 10.10 23.51
C ASP A 471 -13.84 10.68 22.70
N SER A 472 -14.05 10.97 21.42
CA SER A 472 -13.05 11.60 20.55
C SER A 472 -13.06 13.12 20.61
N SER A 473 -14.16 13.72 21.09
CA SER A 473 -14.35 15.18 21.08
C SER A 473 -13.27 15.98 21.84
N PRO A 474 -12.73 15.54 23.00
CA PRO A 474 -11.70 16.30 23.73
C PRO A 474 -10.35 16.35 23.00
N PHE A 475 -10.10 15.43 22.08
CA PHE A 475 -8.84 15.37 21.32
C PHE A 475 -8.87 16.19 20.03
N ILE A 476 -10.04 16.68 19.63
CA ILE A 476 -10.21 17.42 18.37
C ILE A 476 -10.21 18.94 18.62
N ILE A 477 -10.55 19.39 19.83
CA ILE A 477 -10.62 20.80 20.21
C ILE A 477 -9.66 21.06 21.38
N PRO A 478 -8.78 22.08 21.31
CA PRO A 478 -7.87 22.43 22.40
C PRO A 478 -8.62 22.70 23.72
N SER A 479 -8.05 22.29 24.86
CA SER A 479 -8.62 22.47 26.20
C SER A 479 -8.75 23.93 26.69
N TYR A 480 -8.34 24.90 25.86
CA TYR A 480 -8.34 26.32 26.19
C TYR A 480 -9.57 27.03 25.60
N PRO A 481 -10.05 28.13 26.22
CA PRO A 481 -11.29 28.80 25.82
C PRO A 481 -11.22 29.58 24.50
N GLU A 482 -10.13 29.50 23.74
CA GLU A 482 -10.10 30.04 22.39
C GLU A 482 -10.92 29.14 21.46
N VAL A 483 -12.04 29.69 20.98
CA VAL A 483 -12.99 29.03 20.10
C VAL A 483 -12.32 28.77 18.75
N SER A 484 -11.60 27.65 18.61
CA SER A 484 -10.80 27.35 17.41
C SER A 484 -11.57 26.51 16.39
N VAL A 485 -11.30 26.77 15.11
CA VAL A 485 -11.77 25.96 13.97
C VAL A 485 -11.13 24.56 14.03
N THR A 486 -11.91 23.52 13.75
CA THR A 486 -11.42 22.12 13.71
C THR A 486 -10.59 21.85 12.44
N PRO A 487 -9.75 20.80 12.40
CA PRO A 487 -9.00 20.44 11.19
C PRO A 487 -9.89 20.19 9.94
N LEU A 488 -11.07 19.58 10.13
CA LEU A 488 -12.03 19.37 9.04
C LEU A 488 -12.60 20.70 8.51
N GLN A 489 -13.00 21.59 9.42
CA GLN A 489 -13.51 22.91 9.07
C GLN A 489 -12.42 23.76 8.37
N GLU A 490 -11.17 23.71 8.85
CA GLU A 490 -10.03 24.39 8.22
C GLU A 490 -9.78 23.83 6.81
N ALA A 491 -9.84 22.49 6.63
CA ALA A 491 -9.73 21.87 5.32
C ALA A 491 -10.84 22.33 4.36
N ALA A 492 -12.07 22.50 4.84
CA ALA A 492 -13.19 23.00 4.05
C ALA A 492 -13.00 24.47 3.63
N LEU A 493 -12.51 25.33 4.53
CA LEU A 493 -12.15 26.72 4.20
C LEU A 493 -11.00 26.77 3.19
N SER A 494 -9.97 25.94 3.38
CA SER A 494 -8.81 25.83 2.48
C SER A 494 -9.20 25.35 1.07
N ALA A 495 -10.14 24.41 0.96
CA ALA A 495 -10.71 23.97 -0.30
C ALA A 495 -11.43 25.11 -1.04
N MET A 496 -12.22 25.91 -0.31
CA MET A 496 -12.89 27.09 -0.87
C MET A 496 -11.89 28.18 -1.29
N ASP A 497 -10.85 28.44 -0.49
CA ASP A 497 -9.79 29.39 -0.81
C ASP A 497 -9.03 28.99 -2.09
N THR A 498 -8.72 27.69 -2.25
CA THR A 498 -8.12 27.14 -3.46
C THR A 498 -8.99 27.43 -4.70
N LEU A 499 -10.29 27.19 -4.59
CA LEU A 499 -11.24 27.46 -5.66
C LEU A 499 -11.37 28.97 -5.96
N ILE A 500 -11.49 29.81 -4.92
CA ILE A 500 -11.60 31.27 -5.06
C ILE A 500 -10.40 31.82 -5.81
N LYS A 501 -9.18 31.46 -5.41
CA LYS A 501 -7.95 31.88 -6.08
C LYS A 501 -7.92 31.45 -7.54
N ALA A 502 -8.37 30.22 -7.82
CA ALA A 502 -8.44 29.70 -9.18
C ALA A 502 -9.46 30.44 -10.05
N VAL A 503 -10.63 30.81 -9.51
CA VAL A 503 -11.66 31.56 -10.22
C VAL A 503 -11.24 33.01 -10.45
N GLN A 504 -10.66 33.67 -9.44
CA GLN A 504 -10.17 35.05 -9.55
C GLN A 504 -9.07 35.22 -10.61
N SER A 505 -8.21 34.22 -10.76
CA SER A 505 -7.14 34.21 -11.77
C SER A 505 -7.52 33.49 -13.08
N GLY A 506 -8.74 32.95 -13.15
CA GLY A 506 -9.20 32.10 -14.24
C GLY A 506 -9.92 32.87 -15.37
N PRO A 507 -10.24 32.18 -16.48
CA PRO A 507 -11.00 32.74 -17.60
C PRO A 507 -12.45 33.07 -17.20
N GLU A 508 -13.15 33.85 -18.04
CA GLU A 508 -14.55 34.25 -17.81
C GLU A 508 -15.48 33.06 -17.55
N THR A 509 -15.22 31.91 -18.16
CA THR A 509 -15.98 30.67 -17.94
C THR A 509 -15.90 30.18 -16.49
N MET A 510 -14.76 30.34 -15.81
CA MET A 510 -14.64 30.04 -14.39
C MET A 510 -15.26 31.13 -13.53
N GLN A 511 -15.12 32.40 -13.93
CA GLN A 511 -15.70 33.55 -13.22
C GLN A 511 -17.23 33.53 -13.23
N ALA A 512 -17.86 32.79 -14.14
CA ALA A 512 -19.30 32.49 -14.09
C ALA A 512 -19.72 31.78 -12.79
N MET A 513 -18.81 31.13 -12.06
CA MET A 513 -19.08 30.40 -10.81
C MET A 513 -19.13 31.30 -9.56
N TYR A 514 -18.88 32.61 -9.66
CA TYR A 514 -18.93 33.50 -8.49
C TYR A 514 -20.23 33.35 -7.66
N PRO A 515 -21.45 33.32 -8.26
CA PRO A 515 -22.68 33.17 -7.49
C PRO A 515 -22.74 31.89 -6.67
N ASP A 516 -22.34 30.75 -7.24
CA ASP A 516 -22.31 29.46 -6.55
C ASP A 516 -21.27 29.44 -5.42
N ILE A 517 -20.11 30.10 -5.60
CA ILE A 517 -19.11 30.26 -4.52
C ILE A 517 -19.70 31.06 -3.36
N PHE A 518 -20.36 32.19 -3.65
CA PHE A 518 -21.04 32.99 -2.64
C PHE A 518 -22.12 32.18 -1.92
N GLN A 519 -22.94 31.43 -2.66
CA GLN A 519 -23.97 30.56 -2.08
C GLN A 519 -23.37 29.51 -1.13
N GLN A 520 -22.22 28.93 -1.49
CA GLN A 520 -21.53 27.96 -0.64
C GLN A 520 -20.93 28.60 0.62
N LEU A 521 -20.31 29.78 0.51
CA LEU A 521 -19.79 30.49 1.68
C LEU A 521 -20.91 30.94 2.61
N LEU A 522 -22.02 31.45 2.06
CA LEU A 522 -23.19 31.83 2.84
C LEU A 522 -23.84 30.62 3.54
N THR A 523 -23.82 29.44 2.90
CA THR A 523 -24.16 28.18 3.57
C THR A 523 -23.28 27.96 4.81
N PHE A 524 -21.96 28.13 4.69
CA PHE A 524 -21.05 27.98 5.83
C PHE A 524 -21.32 29.00 6.94
N VAL A 525 -21.63 30.25 6.58
CA VAL A 525 -22.05 31.29 7.55
C VAL A 525 -23.33 30.85 8.28
N SER A 526 -24.28 30.27 7.57
CA SER A 526 -25.55 29.81 8.16
C SER A 526 -25.36 28.74 9.23
N PHE A 527 -24.27 27.95 9.20
CA PHE A 527 -23.98 26.93 10.21
C PHE A 527 -23.69 27.50 11.60
N GLY A 528 -23.22 28.75 11.69
CA GLY A 528 -23.01 29.43 12.96
C GLY A 528 -24.33 29.77 13.69
N VAL A 529 -25.43 29.86 12.94
CA VAL A 529 -26.78 30.19 13.44
C VAL A 529 -27.65 28.94 13.54
N ASN A 530 -27.63 28.13 12.48
CA ASN A 530 -28.39 26.90 12.35
C ASN A 530 -27.41 25.75 12.25
N THR A 531 -27.13 25.10 13.38
CA THR A 531 -26.23 23.94 13.41
C THR A 531 -26.72 22.86 12.43
N PRO A 532 -25.85 22.35 11.54
CA PRO A 532 -26.23 21.32 10.57
C PRO A 532 -26.65 20.02 11.28
N LYS A 533 -27.67 19.34 10.73
CA LYS A 533 -28.13 18.04 11.21
C LYS A 533 -27.65 16.92 10.29
N PHE A 534 -27.40 15.74 10.86
CA PHE A 534 -27.04 14.54 10.13
C PHE A 534 -28.20 13.55 10.10
N GLY A 535 -29.08 13.70 9.12
CA GLY A 535 -30.35 12.96 9.09
C GLY A 535 -31.16 13.20 10.37
N GLU A 536 -31.66 12.12 10.96
CA GLU A 536 -32.39 12.14 12.23
C GLU A 536 -31.56 11.71 13.44
N LEU A 537 -30.23 11.64 13.29
CA LEU A 537 -29.37 11.19 14.39
C LEU A 537 -29.44 12.17 15.57
N GLU A 538 -29.70 11.64 16.77
CA GLU A 538 -29.69 12.44 17.99
C GLU A 538 -28.26 12.86 18.36
N THR A 539 -28.05 14.16 18.50
CA THR A 539 -26.74 14.75 18.80
C THR A 539 -26.86 15.81 19.87
N LYS A 540 -25.88 15.92 20.76
CA LYS A 540 -25.78 17.06 21.70
C LYS A 540 -24.83 18.14 21.17
N THR A 541 -25.14 19.40 21.49
CA THR A 541 -24.26 20.53 21.20
C THR A 541 -23.08 20.53 22.17
N PHE A 542 -21.87 20.70 21.63
CA PHE A 542 -20.65 20.86 22.41
C PHE A 542 -20.79 22.01 23.45
N GLY A 543 -20.47 21.75 24.72
CA GLY A 543 -20.57 22.72 25.83
C GLY A 543 -21.74 22.52 26.81
N ILE A 544 -22.77 21.72 26.46
CA ILE A 544 -23.90 21.37 27.34
C ILE A 544 -23.78 19.92 27.81
N VAL A 545 -22.62 19.55 28.37
CA VAL A 545 -22.40 18.19 28.90
C VAL A 545 -22.83 18.15 30.37
N ARG A 546 -24.14 18.15 30.61
CA ARG A 546 -24.74 17.72 31.88
C ARG A 546 -25.92 16.79 31.56
N GLY A 547 -25.81 15.52 31.94
CA GLY A 547 -26.82 14.47 31.68
C GLY A 547 -26.23 13.21 31.03
N PRO A 548 -27.03 12.16 30.76
CA PRO A 548 -26.53 10.86 30.30
C PRO A 548 -25.70 11.00 29.02
N GLN A 549 -24.64 10.18 28.92
CA GLN A 549 -23.68 10.16 27.81
C GLN A 549 -24.44 10.07 26.47
N ALA A 550 -24.34 11.10 25.64
CA ALA A 550 -24.79 11.00 24.26
C ALA A 550 -23.61 10.49 23.43
N ASP A 551 -23.86 9.51 22.56
CA ASP A 551 -22.81 8.88 21.77
C ASP A 551 -22.19 9.84 20.73
N TRP A 552 -22.94 10.88 20.31
CA TRP A 552 -22.58 11.80 19.24
C TRP A 552 -22.71 13.28 19.62
N VAL A 553 -21.71 14.07 19.21
CA VAL A 553 -21.56 15.49 19.48
C VAL A 553 -21.40 16.25 18.17
N ILE A 554 -22.12 17.36 18.01
CA ILE A 554 -21.88 18.31 16.91
C ILE A 554 -20.86 19.36 17.34
N MET A 555 -19.92 19.64 16.44
CA MET A 555 -18.88 20.65 16.63
C MET A 555 -19.44 22.07 16.66
N ASN A 556 -18.71 22.96 17.34
CA ASN A 556 -19.03 24.38 17.30
C ASN A 556 -18.73 24.96 15.91
N PHE A 557 -19.74 25.51 15.25
CA PHE A 557 -19.63 26.13 13.93
C PHE A 557 -19.46 27.65 13.98
N VAL A 558 -19.52 28.29 15.15
CA VAL A 558 -19.41 29.75 15.27
C VAL A 558 -18.08 30.28 14.69
N PRO A 559 -16.89 29.77 15.08
CA PRO A 559 -15.63 30.27 14.52
C PRO A 559 -15.48 29.99 13.02
N PHE A 560 -16.03 28.86 12.57
CA PHE A 560 -16.02 28.49 11.16
C PHE A 560 -16.90 29.45 10.34
N ALA A 561 -18.09 29.78 10.83
CA ALA A 561 -18.99 30.74 10.22
C ALA A 561 -18.39 32.15 10.18
N GLU A 562 -17.70 32.59 11.24
CA GLU A 562 -16.97 33.85 11.26
C GLU A 562 -15.88 33.91 10.17
N ARG A 563 -15.07 32.86 10.04
CA ARG A 563 -14.05 32.76 8.98
C ARG A 563 -14.67 32.75 7.59
N ALA A 564 -15.75 32.00 7.38
CA ALA A 564 -16.48 31.99 6.11
C ALA A 564 -17.09 33.36 5.78
N ALA A 565 -17.57 34.11 6.78
CA ALA A 565 -18.08 35.46 6.61
C ALA A 565 -16.98 36.44 6.18
N LEU A 566 -15.78 36.33 6.76
CA LEU A 566 -14.61 37.11 6.33
C LEU A 566 -14.24 36.80 4.87
N MET A 567 -14.15 35.53 4.50
CA MET A 567 -13.90 35.12 3.10
C MET A 567 -14.97 35.67 2.14
N THR A 568 -16.23 35.69 2.55
CA THR A 568 -17.36 36.24 1.77
C THR A 568 -17.17 37.74 1.53
N VAL A 569 -16.82 38.50 2.58
CA VAL A 569 -16.61 39.95 2.49
C VAL A 569 -15.41 40.28 1.62
N ASP A 570 -14.30 39.55 1.80
CA ASP A 570 -13.07 39.76 1.02
C ASP A 570 -13.29 39.45 -0.46
N LEU A 571 -14.00 38.35 -0.76
CA LEU A 571 -14.37 38.02 -2.14
C LEU A 571 -15.25 39.11 -2.75
N TYR A 572 -16.31 39.53 -2.05
CA TYR A 572 -17.21 40.58 -2.55
C TYR A 572 -16.48 41.90 -2.78
N ARG A 573 -15.56 42.29 -1.89
CA ARG A 573 -14.74 43.50 -2.07
C ARG A 573 -13.95 43.45 -3.38
N GLY A 574 -13.40 42.28 -3.73
CA GLY A 574 -12.66 42.09 -4.98
C GLY A 574 -13.54 41.99 -6.23
N THR A 575 -14.81 41.62 -6.10
CA THR A 575 -15.68 41.28 -7.23
C THR A 575 -16.97 42.11 -7.33
N ALA A 576 -17.14 43.15 -6.53
CA ALA A 576 -18.39 43.93 -6.45
C ALA A 576 -18.83 44.55 -7.79
N SER A 577 -17.87 44.91 -8.65
CA SER A 577 -18.12 45.45 -9.99
C SER A 577 -18.30 44.39 -11.07
N HIS A 578 -18.15 43.11 -10.74
CA HIS A 578 -18.20 42.03 -11.72
C HIS A 578 -19.64 41.77 -12.21
N PRO A 579 -19.91 41.71 -13.52
CA PRO A 579 -21.28 41.58 -14.06
C PRO A 579 -22.05 40.38 -13.48
N THR A 580 -21.42 39.21 -13.37
CA THR A 580 -22.05 38.00 -12.80
C THR A 580 -22.49 38.20 -11.35
N VAL A 581 -21.73 38.97 -10.56
CA VAL A 581 -22.03 39.24 -9.14
C VAL A 581 -23.19 40.22 -9.00
N ILE A 582 -23.21 41.24 -9.86
CA ILE A 582 -24.31 42.23 -9.92
C ILE A 582 -25.61 41.55 -10.37
N ASN A 583 -25.56 40.83 -11.49
CA ASN A 583 -26.74 40.18 -12.07
C ASN A 583 -27.36 39.12 -11.14
N ALA A 584 -26.54 38.45 -10.32
CA ALA A 584 -26.99 37.49 -9.34
C ALA A 584 -27.47 38.12 -8.01
N ASN A 585 -27.48 39.45 -7.89
CA ASN A 585 -27.88 40.19 -6.69
C ASN A 585 -27.15 39.75 -5.41
N ILE A 586 -25.85 39.43 -5.51
CA ILE A 586 -25.09 38.84 -4.40
C ILE A 586 -25.10 39.69 -3.14
N LEU A 587 -25.02 41.01 -3.26
CA LEU A 587 -25.08 41.91 -2.10
C LEU A 587 -26.38 41.73 -1.30
N GLN A 588 -27.51 41.59 -2.00
CA GLN A 588 -28.80 41.39 -1.34
C GLN A 588 -28.83 40.05 -0.59
N ASN A 589 -28.24 39.00 -1.16
CA ASN A 589 -28.14 37.69 -0.53
C ASN A 589 -27.27 37.74 0.74
N ILE A 590 -26.10 38.39 0.66
CA ILE A 590 -25.21 38.58 1.83
C ILE A 590 -25.95 39.32 2.95
N LEU A 591 -26.59 40.45 2.62
CA LEU A 591 -27.32 41.25 3.61
C LEU A 591 -28.47 40.45 4.24
N LYS A 592 -29.22 39.67 3.44
CA LYS A 592 -30.32 38.85 3.94
C LYS A 592 -29.85 37.80 4.96
N ASP A 593 -28.76 37.09 4.66
CA ASP A 593 -28.25 36.04 5.53
C ASP A 593 -27.61 36.62 6.81
N TYR A 594 -26.90 37.74 6.70
CA TYR A 594 -26.30 38.40 7.88
C TYR A 594 -27.38 39.02 8.77
N LEU A 595 -28.45 39.58 8.19
CA LEU A 595 -29.61 40.04 8.96
C LEU A 595 -30.31 38.90 9.69
N LEU A 596 -30.32 37.69 9.12
CA LEU A 596 -30.84 36.50 9.78
C LEU A 596 -29.99 36.13 11.01
N ALA A 597 -28.66 36.16 10.88
CA ALA A 597 -27.73 35.96 12.00
C ALA A 597 -27.91 37.03 13.10
N LEU A 598 -28.09 38.30 12.73
CA LEU A 598 -28.33 39.41 13.66
C LEU A 598 -29.68 39.34 14.37
N ARG A 599 -30.69 38.67 13.79
CA ARG A 599 -32.03 38.48 14.38
C ARG A 599 -32.08 37.32 15.37
N CYS A 600 -31.06 36.46 15.42
CA CYS A 600 -31.00 35.38 16.39
C CYS A 600 -30.67 35.93 17.78
N ASN A 601 -31.63 35.76 18.69
CA ASN A 601 -31.54 36.21 20.07
C ASN A 601 -30.43 35.41 20.79
N PRO A 602 -29.49 36.03 21.53
CA PRO A 602 -28.47 35.32 22.30
C PRO A 602 -29.11 34.66 23.53
N LYS A 603 -29.92 33.62 23.35
CA LYS A 603 -30.45 32.82 24.45
C LYS A 603 -29.45 31.71 24.79
N GLY A 604 -28.51 32.06 25.66
CA GLY A 604 -27.54 31.14 26.24
C GLY A 604 -26.88 31.62 27.55
N THR A 605 -27.07 32.87 27.97
CA THR A 605 -26.71 33.32 29.33
C THR A 605 -27.97 33.42 30.17
N SER A 606 -28.47 32.27 30.63
CA SER A 606 -29.34 32.23 31.81
C SER A 606 -28.42 32.15 33.02
N THR A 607 -28.40 33.21 33.81
CA THR A 607 -27.87 33.27 35.19
C THR A 607 -28.38 32.13 36.05
#